data_AF-A0AAD0DS18-F1
#
_entry.id   AF-A0AAD0DS18-F1
#
_cell.length_a   1.000
_cell.length_b   1.000
_cell.length_c   1.000
_cell.angle_alpha   90.00
_cell.angle_beta   90.00
_cell.angle_gamma   90.00
#
_symmetry.space_group_name_H-M   'P 1'
#
loop_
_entity.id
_entity.type
_entity.pdbx_description
1 polymer ?
#
loop_
_entity_poly.entity_id
_entity_poly.type
_entity_poly.pdbx_seq_one_letter_code
_entity_poly.pdbx_strand_id
1 'polypeptide(L)'
;MDATEAARLEAEKIHLAAVAEGSDPWCPLQFALIEAGRRHLDVYGLPKGDPALKGGQAVFDSQAGAILYQDIGSDFDRAFLVAHELGHLVLEGGTDDAVTLDAQPERSTEDSPVGADSLIDYGARERREIKMDLFAREFLIPRSVACTLHVEDGLSSLEIAQRLGAPLPVVQQQLLDALLLPRVSTGQENSLNDRGDIRPDLSQQVAASHRDSPFQLQAGPGTGKTRTLVQRVEKLILDGEDPSAILVLTFSNKAASELSERIALSNPLAAAAMWIGTFHAFGLDIIRRFHQILKLPPEPRLIDRLEGIELLEAEIPRLSLQHYRNLWDPTLDLNDMLSAISRAKDESIEATEYIRLAESMTRNAGGDSAALLRAEKCLEVASVYEAYERLMRERKLIDFGDLISYPVRLVETHAEVRGALRRRHKHVLVDEYQDVNRSSVRLLKAIVGGGENLWVVGDARQSIYRFRGASASNMAHFSEDFPGAVIEKLGVNYRSKQEIVDTFATFSTAMKASQGALPLSLTASRGGAGAHPELSIVGSTAEEISALAGSIETLRVVADRKLTQ
;
A
#
# COMPACT_ATOMS: atom_id res chain seq x y z
N MET A 1 -4.09 17.41 0.58
CA MET A 1 -4.14 17.33 -0.90
C MET A 1 -3.55 15.97 -1.24
N ASP A 2 -4.31 15.11 -1.91
CA ASP A 2 -3.84 13.78 -2.30
C ASP A 2 -2.70 13.89 -3.35
N ALA A 3 -1.80 12.90 -3.40
CA ALA A 3 -0.67 12.85 -4.33
C ALA A 3 -1.12 12.84 -5.81
N THR A 4 -2.31 12.33 -6.07
CA THR A 4 -3.01 12.36 -7.36
C THR A 4 -3.39 13.78 -7.76
N GLU A 5 -4.00 14.54 -6.84
CA GLU A 5 -4.38 15.94 -7.06
C GLU A 5 -3.16 16.86 -7.15
N ALA A 6 -2.07 16.58 -6.43
CA ALA A 6 -0.83 17.32 -6.57
C ALA A 6 -0.22 17.19 -7.98
N ALA A 7 -0.25 15.99 -8.56
CA ALA A 7 0.21 15.78 -9.94
C ALA A 7 -0.68 16.49 -10.96
N ARG A 8 -2.01 16.51 -10.74
CA ARG A 8 -2.94 17.26 -11.58
C ARG A 8 -2.65 18.75 -11.55
N LEU A 9 -2.47 19.33 -10.37
CA LEU A 9 -2.18 20.76 -10.22
C LEU A 9 -0.85 21.17 -10.87
N GLU A 10 0.19 20.34 -10.75
CA GLU A 10 1.46 20.65 -11.40
C GLU A 10 1.34 20.54 -12.93
N ALA A 11 0.64 19.54 -13.46
CA ALA A 11 0.37 19.40 -14.90
C ALA A 11 -0.43 20.59 -15.46
N GLU A 12 -1.51 20.98 -14.77
CA GLU A 12 -2.35 22.12 -15.14
C GLU A 12 -1.54 23.44 -15.11
N LYS A 13 -0.71 23.64 -14.08
CA LYS A 13 0.16 24.81 -13.98
C LYS A 13 1.12 24.91 -15.16
N ILE A 14 1.71 23.79 -15.57
CA ILE A 14 2.59 23.75 -16.74
C ILE A 14 1.80 24.04 -18.02
N HIS A 15 0.62 23.46 -18.19
CA HIS A 15 -0.26 23.74 -19.33
C HIS A 15 -0.58 25.24 -19.44
N LEU A 16 -1.06 25.85 -18.35
CA LEU A 16 -1.45 27.27 -18.33
C LEU A 16 -0.26 28.19 -18.61
N ALA A 17 0.93 27.87 -18.08
CA ALA A 17 2.15 28.61 -18.37
C ALA A 17 2.54 28.51 -19.85
N ALA A 18 2.49 27.32 -20.44
CA ALA A 18 2.79 27.11 -21.85
C ALA A 18 1.84 27.89 -22.77
N VAL A 19 0.54 27.91 -22.46
CA VAL A 19 -0.46 28.71 -23.19
C VAL A 19 -0.22 30.21 -23.05
N ALA A 20 0.10 30.69 -21.84
CA ALA A 20 0.42 32.10 -21.60
C ALA A 20 1.66 32.58 -22.37
N GLU A 21 2.62 31.68 -22.62
CA GLU A 21 3.80 31.92 -23.44
C GLU A 21 3.55 31.75 -24.95
N GLY A 22 2.31 31.50 -25.38
CA GLY A 22 1.90 31.48 -26.78
C GLY A 22 1.92 30.11 -27.45
N SER A 23 2.01 29.01 -26.68
CA SER A 23 1.84 27.65 -27.23
C SER A 23 0.36 27.39 -27.51
N ASP A 24 0.04 26.82 -28.69
CA ASP A 24 -1.35 26.51 -29.06
C ASP A 24 -1.78 25.15 -28.50
N PRO A 25 -2.74 25.09 -27.55
CA PRO A 25 -3.21 23.84 -26.96
C PRO A 25 -4.01 22.98 -27.95
N TRP A 26 -4.46 23.53 -29.09
CA TRP A 26 -5.15 22.76 -30.14
C TRP A 26 -4.21 21.98 -31.06
N CYS A 27 -2.90 22.08 -30.86
CA CYS A 27 -1.89 21.29 -31.56
C CYS A 27 -1.12 20.41 -30.56
N PRO A 28 -1.71 19.32 -30.03
CA PRO A 28 -1.19 18.62 -28.85
C PRO A 28 0.26 18.15 -28.98
N LEU A 29 0.65 17.60 -30.14
CA LEU A 29 2.02 17.13 -30.35
C LEU A 29 3.01 18.29 -30.32
N GLN A 30 2.73 19.37 -31.06
CA GLN A 30 3.59 20.55 -31.04
C GLN A 30 3.64 21.19 -29.65
N PHE A 31 2.52 21.20 -28.93
CA PHE A 31 2.43 21.69 -27.55
C PHE A 31 3.36 20.90 -26.61
N ALA A 32 3.32 19.56 -26.65
CA ALA A 32 4.21 18.71 -25.86
C ALA A 32 5.69 18.84 -26.28
N LEU A 33 5.98 18.94 -27.58
CA LEU A 33 7.34 19.13 -28.10
C LEU A 33 7.96 20.46 -27.66
N ILE A 34 7.19 21.55 -27.65
CA ILE A 34 7.66 22.85 -27.16
C ILE A 34 8.03 22.75 -25.67
N GLU A 35 7.19 22.09 -24.86
CA GLU A 35 7.46 21.94 -23.44
C GLU A 35 8.69 21.06 -23.16
N ALA A 36 8.88 19.98 -23.93
CA ALA A 36 10.09 19.17 -23.88
C ALA A 36 11.34 20.00 -24.26
N GLY A 37 11.25 20.82 -25.32
CA GLY A 37 12.33 21.71 -25.75
C GLY A 37 12.70 22.77 -24.70
N ARG A 38 11.72 23.33 -23.97
CA ARG A 38 11.96 24.22 -22.82
C ARG A 38 12.77 23.57 -21.71
N ARG A 39 12.71 22.23 -21.60
CA ARG A 39 13.47 21.43 -20.63
C ARG A 39 14.78 20.89 -21.19
N HIS A 40 15.20 21.40 -22.36
CA HIS A 40 16.41 20.95 -23.06
C HIS A 40 16.39 19.46 -23.39
N LEU A 41 15.21 18.93 -23.72
CA LEU A 41 15.04 17.55 -24.16
C LEU A 41 14.93 17.48 -25.68
N ASP A 42 15.66 16.55 -26.28
CA ASP A 42 15.41 16.15 -27.65
C ASP A 42 14.26 15.14 -27.71
N VAL A 43 13.41 15.21 -28.72
CA VAL A 43 12.28 14.27 -28.86
C VAL A 43 12.32 13.62 -30.24
N TYR A 44 12.29 12.28 -30.26
CA TYR A 44 12.39 11.49 -31.49
C TYR A 44 11.22 10.50 -31.62
N GLY A 45 10.51 10.57 -32.74
CA GLY A 45 9.51 9.57 -33.13
C GLY A 45 10.17 8.37 -33.81
N LEU A 46 9.89 7.17 -33.33
CA LEU A 46 10.46 5.92 -33.82
C LEU A 46 9.38 4.93 -34.30
N PRO A 47 9.68 4.07 -35.28
CA PRO A 47 8.71 3.08 -35.75
C PRO A 47 8.36 2.06 -34.66
N LYS A 48 7.16 1.47 -34.76
CA LYS A 48 6.71 0.41 -33.83
C LYS A 48 7.70 -0.75 -33.77
N GLY A 49 8.13 -1.10 -32.56
CA GLY A 49 9.06 -2.21 -32.31
C GLY A 49 10.54 -1.85 -32.57
N ASP A 50 10.87 -0.56 -32.70
CA ASP A 50 12.26 -0.12 -32.77
C ASP A 50 13.05 -0.59 -31.53
N PRO A 51 14.25 -1.17 -31.71
CA PRO A 51 15.08 -1.63 -30.59
C PRO A 51 15.39 -0.54 -29.55
N ALA A 52 15.46 0.73 -29.94
CA ALA A 52 15.73 1.84 -29.04
C ALA A 52 14.57 2.10 -28.05
N LEU A 53 13.34 1.68 -28.38
CA LEU A 53 12.19 1.74 -27.49
C LEU A 53 12.22 0.64 -26.39
N LYS A 54 13.24 -0.24 -26.39
CA LYS A 54 13.43 -1.30 -25.37
C LYS A 54 12.18 -2.17 -25.14
N GLY A 55 11.34 -2.32 -26.17
CA GLY A 55 10.08 -3.08 -26.13
C GLY A 55 8.86 -2.32 -25.60
N GLY A 56 8.97 -1.03 -25.31
CA GLY A 56 7.88 -0.14 -24.86
C GLY A 56 7.31 0.76 -25.96
N GLN A 57 6.37 1.62 -25.55
CA GLN A 57 5.74 2.67 -26.36
C GLN A 57 6.51 4.00 -26.28
N ALA A 58 7.18 4.28 -25.16
CA ALA A 58 8.03 5.45 -24.99
C ALA A 58 9.18 5.16 -24.01
N VAL A 59 10.26 5.92 -24.14
CA VAL A 59 11.45 5.81 -23.31
C VAL A 59 12.01 7.20 -23.06
N PHE A 60 12.24 7.53 -21.78
CA PHE A 60 13.14 8.61 -21.40
C PHE A 60 14.57 8.08 -21.29
N ASP A 61 15.47 8.61 -22.12
CA ASP A 61 16.91 8.35 -22.06
C ASP A 61 17.59 9.47 -21.25
N SER A 62 17.93 9.14 -20.01
CA SER A 62 18.53 10.08 -19.07
C SER A 62 19.95 10.50 -19.47
N GLN A 63 20.67 9.68 -20.23
CA GLN A 63 22.04 9.95 -20.65
C GLN A 63 22.08 10.86 -21.88
N ALA A 64 21.15 10.64 -22.81
CA ALA A 64 21.02 11.46 -24.00
C ALA A 64 20.21 12.75 -23.76
N GLY A 65 19.44 12.81 -22.66
CA GLY A 65 18.49 13.89 -22.43
C GLY A 65 17.38 13.88 -23.49
N ALA A 66 16.88 12.68 -23.84
CA ALA A 66 15.98 12.52 -24.96
C ALA A 66 14.73 11.70 -24.61
N ILE A 67 13.59 12.07 -25.21
CA ILE A 67 12.36 11.29 -25.19
C ILE A 67 12.22 10.58 -26.54
N LEU A 68 12.21 9.25 -26.51
CA LEU A 68 11.93 8.40 -27.66
C LEU A 68 10.50 7.91 -27.54
N TYR A 69 9.66 8.14 -28.55
CA TYR A 69 8.28 7.66 -28.53
C TYR A 69 7.94 6.89 -29.79
N GLN A 70 6.98 5.98 -29.67
CA GLN A 70 6.48 5.21 -30.77
C GLN A 70 5.59 6.08 -31.66
N ASP A 71 5.99 6.28 -32.91
CA ASP A 71 5.27 7.10 -33.89
C ASP A 71 4.06 6.36 -34.46
N ILE A 72 3.00 6.26 -33.65
CA ILE A 72 1.72 5.62 -33.99
C ILE A 72 0.53 6.45 -33.50
N GLY A 73 -0.60 6.30 -34.18
CA GLY A 73 -1.86 6.92 -33.78
C GLY A 73 -2.02 8.36 -34.28
N SER A 74 -2.87 9.11 -33.57
CA SER A 74 -3.13 10.53 -33.79
C SER A 74 -2.01 11.40 -33.20
N ASP A 75 -2.01 12.69 -33.54
CA ASP A 75 -1.11 13.66 -32.89
C ASP A 75 -1.36 13.74 -31.38
N PHE A 76 -2.58 13.46 -30.91
CA PHE A 76 -2.88 13.36 -29.49
C PHE A 76 -2.21 12.14 -28.85
N ASP A 77 -2.26 10.97 -29.49
CA ASP A 77 -1.63 9.74 -28.95
C ASP A 77 -0.11 9.91 -28.81
N ARG A 78 0.52 10.55 -29.80
CA ARG A 78 1.95 10.90 -29.77
C ARG A 78 2.25 11.93 -28.68
N ALA A 79 1.43 12.98 -28.59
CA ALA A 79 1.57 13.99 -27.54
C ALA A 79 1.43 13.37 -26.16
N PHE A 80 0.53 12.40 -26.00
CA PHE A 80 0.30 11.69 -24.75
C PHE A 80 1.53 10.91 -24.32
N LEU A 81 2.19 10.19 -25.24
CA LEU A 81 3.44 9.49 -24.94
C LEU A 81 4.56 10.45 -24.52
N VAL A 82 4.71 11.59 -25.20
CA VAL A 82 5.69 12.62 -24.81
C VAL A 82 5.35 13.21 -23.45
N ALA A 83 4.08 13.53 -23.21
CA ALA A 83 3.60 14.08 -21.94
C ALA A 83 3.72 13.09 -20.77
N HIS A 84 3.57 11.79 -21.03
CA HIS A 84 3.78 10.73 -20.04
C HIS A 84 5.24 10.71 -19.56
N GLU A 85 6.21 10.77 -20.47
CA GLU A 85 7.63 10.85 -20.13
C GLU A 85 8.00 12.18 -19.46
N LEU A 86 7.38 13.29 -19.88
CA LEU A 86 7.49 14.56 -19.15
C LEU A 86 6.96 14.44 -17.72
N GLY A 87 5.92 13.65 -17.49
CA GLY A 87 5.42 13.33 -16.15
C GLY A 87 6.49 12.69 -15.28
N HIS A 88 7.20 11.67 -15.80
CA HIS A 88 8.32 11.05 -15.07
C HIS A 88 9.41 12.07 -14.73
N LEU A 89 9.78 12.93 -15.68
CA LEU A 89 10.79 13.96 -15.43
C LEU A 89 10.34 14.99 -14.37
N VAL A 90 9.12 15.50 -14.50
CA VAL A 90 8.59 16.58 -13.64
C VAL A 90 8.31 16.07 -12.23
N LEU A 91 7.72 14.89 -12.11
CA LEU A 91 7.28 14.36 -10.81
C LEU A 91 8.36 13.58 -10.07
N GLU A 92 9.39 13.09 -10.78
CA GLU A 92 10.36 12.15 -10.21
C GLU A 92 11.82 12.55 -10.44
N GLY A 93 12.09 13.62 -11.20
CA GLY A 93 13.44 14.22 -11.31
C GLY A 93 14.36 13.62 -12.37
N GLY A 94 13.89 12.69 -13.21
CA GLY A 94 14.59 12.25 -14.43
C GLY A 94 15.93 11.51 -14.21
N THR A 95 16.08 10.80 -13.10
CA THR A 95 17.36 10.18 -12.70
C THR A 95 17.62 8.79 -13.30
N ASP A 96 16.59 8.11 -13.79
CA ASP A 96 16.67 6.75 -14.33
C ASP A 96 16.02 6.66 -15.73
N ASP A 97 16.58 5.80 -16.58
CA ASP A 97 15.95 5.42 -17.84
C ASP A 97 14.60 4.73 -17.57
N ALA A 98 13.50 5.38 -17.95
CA ALA A 98 12.15 4.85 -17.84
C ALA A 98 11.70 4.27 -19.19
N VAL A 99 11.16 3.05 -19.18
CA VAL A 99 10.53 2.43 -20.37
C VAL A 99 9.05 2.28 -20.09
N THR A 100 8.25 3.04 -20.81
CA THR A 100 6.79 3.01 -20.77
C THR A 100 6.31 1.83 -21.61
N LEU A 101 5.73 0.81 -20.98
CA LEU A 101 5.31 -0.42 -21.68
C LEU A 101 3.89 -0.31 -22.24
N ASP A 102 3.00 0.35 -21.50
CA ASP A 102 1.58 0.48 -21.84
C ASP A 102 1.02 1.77 -21.24
N ALA A 103 1.07 2.85 -22.02
CA ALA A 103 0.47 4.14 -21.69
C ALA A 103 -0.96 4.14 -22.22
N GLN A 104 -1.93 4.50 -21.36
CA GLN A 104 -3.34 4.44 -21.72
C GLN A 104 -4.04 5.77 -21.45
N PRO A 105 -4.36 6.54 -22.50
CA PRO A 105 -5.04 7.83 -22.35
C PRO A 105 -6.35 7.72 -21.56
N GLU A 106 -7.06 6.61 -21.63
CA GLU A 106 -8.39 6.40 -21.02
C GLU A 106 -8.36 5.71 -19.64
N ARG A 107 -7.18 5.40 -19.09
CA ARG A 107 -7.04 4.64 -17.84
C ARG A 107 -7.60 5.40 -16.62
N SER A 108 -8.55 4.80 -15.91
CA SER A 108 -9.13 5.40 -14.69
C SER A 108 -8.11 5.48 -13.55
N THR A 109 -8.24 6.51 -12.70
CA THR A 109 -7.47 6.67 -11.46
C THR A 109 -8.24 6.23 -10.21
N GLU A 110 -9.49 5.79 -10.34
CA GLU A 110 -10.29 5.31 -9.21
C GLU A 110 -9.99 3.85 -8.85
N ASP A 111 -9.88 3.57 -7.55
CA ASP A 111 -9.68 2.23 -7.02
C ASP A 111 -10.92 1.34 -7.27
N SER A 112 -10.70 0.06 -7.59
CA SER A 112 -11.79 -0.89 -7.74
C SER A 112 -12.37 -1.26 -6.35
N PRO A 113 -13.68 -1.10 -6.11
CA PRO A 113 -14.22 -1.13 -4.75
C PRO A 113 -14.32 -2.52 -4.10
N VAL A 114 -14.09 -3.64 -4.82
CA VAL A 114 -14.36 -5.00 -4.32
C VAL A 114 -13.39 -6.06 -4.90
N GLY A 115 -12.95 -7.01 -4.06
CA GLY A 115 -12.44 -8.33 -4.51
C GLY A 115 -10.93 -8.47 -4.64
N ALA A 116 -10.45 -9.52 -5.32
CA ALA A 116 -9.04 -9.69 -5.69
C ALA A 116 -8.51 -8.46 -6.46
N ASP A 117 -9.38 -7.78 -7.20
CA ASP A 117 -9.10 -6.53 -7.93
C ASP A 117 -8.71 -5.36 -7.00
N SER A 118 -9.20 -5.33 -5.75
CA SER A 118 -8.78 -4.35 -4.70
C SER A 118 -7.43 -4.65 -4.05
N LEU A 119 -6.77 -5.74 -4.45
CA LEU A 119 -5.42 -6.12 -4.02
C LEU A 119 -4.47 -6.28 -5.23
N ILE A 120 -5.04 -6.51 -6.42
CA ILE A 120 -4.45 -6.25 -7.73
C ILE A 120 -4.35 -4.72 -7.98
N ASP A 121 -4.81 -3.91 -7.01
CA ASP A 121 -4.41 -2.51 -6.83
C ASP A 121 -2.95 -2.34 -7.22
N TYR A 122 -2.82 -1.61 -8.32
CA TYR A 122 -1.67 -1.51 -9.19
C TYR A 122 -0.34 -1.58 -8.40
N GLY A 123 0.59 -2.43 -8.84
CA GLY A 123 1.95 -2.48 -8.26
C GLY A 123 2.55 -1.07 -8.23
N ALA A 124 3.55 -0.75 -7.38
CA ALA A 124 4.01 0.65 -7.33
C ALA A 124 4.49 1.18 -8.69
N ARG A 125 5.00 0.30 -9.56
CA ARG A 125 5.24 0.64 -10.97
C ARG A 125 3.94 1.05 -11.68
N GLU A 126 2.90 0.27 -11.56
CA GLU A 126 1.63 0.49 -12.27
C GLU A 126 0.84 1.68 -11.69
N ARG A 127 0.86 1.91 -10.36
CA ARG A 127 0.40 3.18 -9.75
C ARG A 127 1.18 4.38 -10.27
N ARG A 128 2.49 4.20 -10.46
CA ARG A 128 3.37 5.21 -11.06
C ARG A 128 2.99 5.46 -12.53
N GLU A 129 2.77 4.44 -13.35
CA GLU A 129 2.33 4.61 -14.75
C GLU A 129 0.94 5.28 -14.81
N ILE A 130 -0.02 4.91 -13.96
CA ILE A 130 -1.35 5.55 -13.87
C ILE A 130 -1.22 7.03 -13.52
N LYS A 131 -0.29 7.35 -12.62
CA LYS A 131 -0.01 8.73 -12.25
C LYS A 131 0.57 9.52 -13.43
N MET A 132 1.43 8.90 -14.25
CA MET A 132 1.96 9.53 -15.45
C MET A 132 0.90 9.66 -16.56
N ASP A 133 0.04 8.67 -16.73
CA ASP A 133 -1.11 8.76 -17.64
C ASP A 133 -2.05 9.91 -17.23
N LEU A 134 -2.28 10.06 -15.92
CA LEU A 134 -3.05 11.17 -15.38
C LEU A 134 -2.35 12.51 -15.64
N PHE A 135 -1.06 12.62 -15.35
CA PHE A 135 -0.28 13.83 -15.61
C PHE A 135 -0.36 14.21 -17.10
N ALA A 136 -0.17 13.24 -17.99
CA ALA A 136 -0.21 13.44 -19.43
C ALA A 136 -1.59 13.95 -19.89
N ARG A 137 -2.68 13.34 -19.40
CA ARG A 137 -4.04 13.82 -19.67
C ARG A 137 -4.24 15.25 -19.19
N GLU A 138 -3.87 15.54 -17.95
CA GLU A 138 -4.10 16.85 -17.34
C GLU A 138 -3.23 17.93 -17.99
N PHE A 139 -2.02 17.59 -18.45
CA PHE A 139 -1.15 18.50 -19.19
C PHE A 139 -1.70 18.83 -20.59
N LEU A 140 -2.31 17.87 -21.29
CA LEU A 140 -2.84 18.10 -22.64
C LEU A 140 -4.22 18.77 -22.63
N ILE A 141 -5.09 18.37 -21.71
CA ILE A 141 -6.44 18.93 -21.55
C ILE A 141 -6.80 18.98 -20.04
N PRO A 142 -6.41 20.06 -19.34
CA PRO A 142 -6.73 20.21 -17.93
C PRO A 142 -8.24 20.22 -17.69
N ARG A 143 -8.70 19.72 -16.54
CA ARG A 143 -10.12 19.73 -16.14
C ARG A 143 -10.72 21.12 -16.19
N SER A 144 -9.98 22.11 -15.73
CA SER A 144 -10.41 23.52 -15.72
C SER A 144 -10.67 24.03 -17.14
N VAL A 145 -9.74 23.75 -18.06
CA VAL A 145 -9.84 24.13 -19.48
C VAL A 145 -10.97 23.38 -20.16
N ALA A 146 -11.08 22.06 -19.97
CA ALA A 146 -12.19 21.27 -20.49
C ALA A 146 -13.55 21.80 -20.00
N CYS A 147 -13.64 22.15 -18.71
CA CYS A 147 -14.83 22.75 -18.11
C CYS A 147 -15.16 24.10 -18.73
N THR A 148 -14.19 24.99 -18.91
CA THR A 148 -14.40 26.30 -19.58
C THR A 148 -14.85 26.12 -21.02
N LEU A 149 -14.20 25.26 -21.81
CA LEU A 149 -14.58 24.97 -23.19
C LEU A 149 -16.03 24.44 -23.29
N HIS A 150 -16.46 23.63 -22.32
CA HIS A 150 -17.80 23.05 -22.33
C HIS A 150 -18.87 24.01 -21.79
N VAL A 151 -18.61 24.64 -20.65
CA VAL A 151 -19.58 25.43 -19.90
C VAL A 151 -19.66 26.87 -20.40
N GLU A 152 -18.52 27.48 -20.72
CA GLU A 152 -18.44 28.88 -21.15
C GLU A 152 -18.50 29.00 -22.67
N ASP A 153 -17.72 28.19 -23.39
CA ASP A 153 -17.66 28.25 -24.86
C ASP A 153 -18.73 27.38 -25.56
N GLY A 154 -19.48 26.57 -24.80
CA GLY A 154 -20.61 25.79 -25.28
C GLY A 154 -20.25 24.61 -26.19
N LEU A 155 -18.99 24.17 -26.20
CA LEU A 155 -18.55 23.03 -27.02
C LEU A 155 -18.99 21.71 -26.41
N SER A 156 -19.50 20.80 -27.23
CA SER A 156 -19.76 19.41 -26.81
C SER A 156 -18.44 18.64 -26.61
N SER A 157 -18.50 17.57 -25.80
CA SER A 157 -17.35 16.66 -25.62
C SER A 157 -16.84 16.07 -26.93
N LEU A 158 -17.74 15.84 -27.90
CA LEU A 158 -17.38 15.37 -29.24
C LEU A 158 -16.62 16.44 -30.05
N GLU A 159 -17.05 17.70 -30.01
CA GLU A 159 -16.37 18.80 -30.71
C GLU A 159 -14.98 19.07 -30.13
N ILE A 160 -14.84 19.03 -28.80
CA ILE A 160 -13.55 19.15 -28.12
C ILE A 160 -12.62 18.00 -28.54
N ALA A 161 -13.11 16.75 -28.50
CA ALA A 161 -12.34 15.57 -28.90
C ALA A 161 -11.89 15.63 -30.37
N GLN A 162 -12.80 15.99 -31.28
CA GLN A 162 -12.48 16.13 -32.71
C GLN A 162 -11.44 17.21 -32.98
N ARG A 163 -11.53 18.34 -32.28
CA ARG A 163 -10.59 19.47 -32.47
C ARG A 163 -9.20 19.17 -31.92
N LEU A 164 -9.10 18.42 -30.83
CA LEU A 164 -7.81 17.96 -30.28
C LEU A 164 -7.26 16.71 -30.98
N GLY A 165 -8.09 15.98 -31.74
CA GLY A 165 -7.76 14.64 -32.21
C GLY A 165 -7.66 13.61 -31.07
N ALA A 166 -8.27 13.90 -29.92
CA ALA A 166 -8.23 13.05 -28.73
C ALA A 166 -9.31 11.95 -28.78
N PRO A 167 -9.11 10.79 -28.16
CA PRO A 167 -10.17 9.82 -27.96
C PRO A 167 -11.33 10.41 -27.14
N LEU A 168 -12.57 10.20 -27.60
CA LEU A 168 -13.76 10.72 -26.92
C LEU A 168 -13.83 10.36 -25.42
N PRO A 169 -13.50 9.12 -24.99
CA PRO A 169 -13.52 8.77 -23.57
C PRO A 169 -12.60 9.64 -22.70
N VAL A 170 -11.46 10.10 -23.23
CA VAL A 170 -10.51 10.95 -22.50
C VAL A 170 -11.13 12.30 -22.15
N VAL A 171 -11.77 12.93 -23.14
CA VAL A 171 -12.46 14.23 -22.96
C VAL A 171 -13.67 14.07 -22.04
N GLN A 172 -14.42 12.98 -22.19
CA GLN A 172 -15.56 12.69 -21.32
C GLN A 172 -15.13 12.49 -19.86
N GLN A 173 -14.05 11.75 -19.61
CA GLN A 173 -13.51 11.58 -18.27
C GLN A 173 -13.09 12.91 -17.66
N GLN A 174 -12.37 13.76 -18.42
CA GLN A 174 -11.94 15.07 -17.94
C GLN A 174 -13.12 15.98 -17.58
N LEU A 175 -14.19 15.96 -18.39
CA LEU A 175 -15.42 16.71 -18.11
C LEU A 175 -16.19 16.14 -16.90
N LEU A 176 -16.29 14.81 -16.78
CA LEU A 176 -16.93 14.17 -15.63
C LEU A 176 -16.23 14.57 -14.33
N ASP A 177 -14.90 14.45 -14.29
CA ASP A 177 -14.11 14.84 -13.14
C ASP A 177 -14.26 16.34 -12.83
N ALA A 178 -14.25 17.20 -13.85
CA ALA A 178 -14.36 18.65 -13.67
C ALA A 178 -15.74 19.12 -13.19
N LEU A 179 -16.80 18.43 -13.60
CA LEU A 179 -18.19 18.81 -13.30
C LEU A 179 -18.74 18.15 -12.03
N LEU A 180 -18.27 16.94 -11.70
CA LEU A 180 -18.83 16.13 -10.61
C LEU A 180 -17.96 16.14 -9.35
N LEU A 181 -16.65 16.40 -9.45
CA LEU A 181 -15.77 16.43 -8.29
C LEU A 181 -15.66 17.85 -7.71
N PRO A 182 -15.55 17.98 -6.37
CA PRO A 182 -15.35 19.28 -5.73
C PRO A 182 -14.03 19.93 -6.21
N ARG A 183 -14.07 21.21 -6.57
CA ARG A 183 -12.85 21.97 -6.89
C ARG A 183 -11.99 22.08 -5.62
N VAL A 184 -10.76 21.56 -5.68
CA VAL A 184 -9.77 21.74 -4.62
C VAL A 184 -9.20 23.15 -4.75
N SER A 185 -9.75 24.09 -3.98
CA SER A 185 -9.25 25.46 -3.93
C SER A 185 -7.85 25.49 -3.30
N THR A 186 -6.86 26.03 -4.01
CA THR A 186 -5.49 26.31 -3.53
C THR A 186 -5.43 27.25 -2.31
N GLY A 187 -6.57 27.84 -1.90
CA GLY A 187 -6.72 28.69 -0.71
C GLY A 187 -7.19 28.01 0.58
N GLN A 188 -7.47 26.69 0.59
CA GLN A 188 -7.85 25.96 1.80
C GLN A 188 -6.67 25.33 2.57
N GLU A 189 -5.46 25.87 2.40
CA GLU A 189 -4.31 25.48 3.24
C GLU A 189 -4.45 25.96 4.70
N ASN A 190 -5.35 26.90 5.01
CA ASN A 190 -5.39 27.54 6.32
C ASN A 190 -6.48 27.08 7.30
N SER A 191 -7.37 26.14 6.94
CA SER A 191 -8.43 25.68 7.87
C SER A 191 -8.20 24.29 8.48
N LEU A 192 -7.24 23.50 7.98
CA LEU A 192 -6.80 22.24 8.61
C LEU A 192 -5.60 22.42 9.57
N ASN A 193 -4.90 23.56 9.47
CA ASN A 193 -3.79 23.94 10.36
C ASN A 193 -4.25 24.33 11.78
N ASP A 194 -5.56 24.40 12.04
CA ASP A 194 -6.11 24.78 13.35
C ASP A 194 -6.30 23.57 14.31
N ARG A 195 -5.96 22.35 13.87
CA ARG A 195 -5.62 21.27 14.82
C ARG A 195 -4.20 21.53 15.29
N GLY A 196 -4.07 22.44 16.25
CA GLY A 196 -2.83 22.96 16.81
C GLY A 196 -1.62 22.08 16.55
N ASP A 197 -0.66 22.66 15.85
CA ASP A 197 0.64 22.10 15.52
C ASP A 197 1.40 21.73 16.81
N ILE A 198 0.97 20.65 17.47
CA ILE A 198 1.62 20.09 18.65
C ILE A 198 2.99 19.74 18.15
N ARG A 199 4.07 20.47 18.43
CA ARG A 199 5.39 20.09 17.91
C ARG A 199 5.78 18.67 18.35
N PRO A 200 6.57 17.93 17.56
CA PRO A 200 6.98 16.60 17.94
C PRO A 200 7.80 16.70 19.23
N ASP A 201 7.54 15.84 20.20
CA ASP A 201 8.37 15.82 21.40
C ASP A 201 9.78 15.31 21.09
N LEU A 202 10.69 15.47 22.06
CA LEU A 202 12.08 15.05 21.91
C LEU A 202 12.21 13.55 21.61
N SER A 203 11.34 12.70 22.18
CA SER A 203 11.39 11.25 21.92
C SER A 203 10.99 10.90 20.49
N GLN A 204 10.01 11.60 19.93
CA GLN A 204 9.64 11.48 18.51
C GLN A 204 10.77 11.97 17.60
N GLN A 205 11.40 13.10 17.92
CA GLN A 205 12.52 13.64 17.15
C GLN A 205 13.74 12.70 17.15
N VAL A 206 14.08 12.13 18.30
CA VAL A 206 15.16 11.14 18.45
C VAL A 206 14.84 9.90 17.61
N ALA A 207 13.60 9.37 17.72
CA ALA A 207 13.19 8.19 16.95
C ALA A 207 13.19 8.43 15.43
N ALA A 208 12.76 9.60 14.97
CA ALA A 208 12.78 9.98 13.56
C ALA A 208 14.21 10.15 13.01
N SER A 209 15.13 10.64 13.86
CA SER A 209 16.52 10.91 13.49
C SER A 209 17.44 9.69 13.56
N HIS A 210 16.97 8.55 14.05
CA HIS A 210 17.78 7.34 14.20
C HIS A 210 18.36 6.83 12.86
N ARG A 211 19.61 6.34 12.85
CA ARG A 211 20.35 5.86 11.66
C ARG A 211 21.17 4.60 11.98
N ASP A 212 21.64 3.93 10.93
CA ASP A 212 22.74 2.96 10.91
C ASP A 212 22.55 1.65 11.71
N SER A 213 21.42 1.45 12.36
CA SER A 213 21.06 0.18 12.98
C SER A 213 19.56 -0.10 12.91
N PRO A 214 19.13 -1.37 13.07
CA PRO A 214 17.73 -1.71 13.14
C PRO A 214 17.08 -0.95 14.29
N PHE A 215 15.91 -0.39 14.05
CA PHE A 215 15.21 0.41 15.05
C PHE A 215 13.78 -0.06 15.22
N GLN A 216 13.38 -0.23 16.48
CA GLN A 216 12.01 -0.53 16.85
C GLN A 216 11.47 0.56 17.78
N LEU A 217 10.46 1.27 17.29
CA LEU A 217 9.71 2.23 18.07
C LEU A 217 8.47 1.56 18.70
N GLN A 218 8.51 1.35 20.02
CA GLN A 218 7.35 0.91 20.79
C GLN A 218 6.47 2.12 21.14
N ALA A 219 5.34 2.25 20.47
CA ALA A 219 4.53 3.46 20.53
C ALA A 219 3.08 3.11 20.85
N GLY A 220 2.69 3.35 22.10
CA GLY A 220 1.34 3.09 22.61
C GLY A 220 0.25 3.87 21.88
N PRO A 221 -1.04 3.60 22.17
CA PRO A 221 -2.13 4.26 21.48
C PRO A 221 -2.06 5.77 21.69
N GLY A 222 -2.29 6.54 20.62
CA GLY A 222 -2.31 8.00 20.68
C GLY A 222 -0.97 8.68 20.96
N THR A 223 0.16 7.96 20.89
CA THR A 223 1.50 8.53 21.13
C THR A 223 2.13 9.19 19.89
N GLY A 224 1.51 9.04 18.72
CA GLY A 224 2.01 9.64 17.48
C GLY A 224 2.86 8.72 16.59
N LYS A 225 2.57 7.41 16.54
CA LYS A 225 3.19 6.41 15.64
C LYS A 225 3.38 6.93 14.20
N THR A 226 2.27 7.14 13.51
CA THR A 226 2.22 7.59 12.11
C THR A 226 2.93 8.92 11.93
N ARG A 227 2.78 9.84 12.90
CA ARG A 227 3.43 11.14 12.85
C ARG A 227 4.96 11.04 12.91
N THR A 228 5.46 10.18 13.78
CA THR A 228 6.90 9.95 13.93
C THR A 228 7.47 9.29 12.67
N LEU A 229 6.70 8.40 12.03
CA LEU A 229 7.07 7.80 10.74
C LEU A 229 7.13 8.87 9.64
N VAL A 230 6.13 9.75 9.52
CA VAL A 230 6.16 10.87 8.55
C VAL A 230 7.38 11.76 8.77
N GLN A 231 7.69 12.13 10.02
CA GLN A 231 8.89 12.92 10.32
C GLN A 231 10.18 12.19 9.96
N ARG A 232 10.22 10.86 10.14
CA ARG A 232 11.37 10.07 9.70
C ARG A 232 11.57 10.19 8.19
N VAL A 233 10.49 10.07 7.41
CA VAL A 233 10.53 10.25 5.96
C VAL A 233 11.04 11.65 5.62
N GLU A 234 10.44 12.69 6.19
CA GLU A 234 10.86 14.09 5.97
C GLU A 234 12.35 14.29 6.33
N LYS A 235 12.82 13.67 7.41
CA LYS A 235 14.21 13.77 7.84
C LYS A 235 15.17 13.04 6.91
N LEU A 236 14.80 11.86 6.38
CA LEU A 236 15.59 11.15 5.38
C LEU A 236 15.74 11.99 4.10
N ILE A 237 14.65 12.58 3.62
CA ILE A 237 14.64 13.45 2.44
C ILE A 237 15.52 14.69 2.67
N LEU A 238 15.38 15.33 3.84
CA LEU A 238 16.19 16.50 4.21
C LEU A 238 17.70 16.17 4.25
N ASP A 239 18.04 14.94 4.64
CA ASP A 239 19.42 14.47 4.69
C ASP A 239 19.96 14.07 3.30
N GLY A 240 19.17 14.23 2.23
CA GLY A 240 19.55 14.00 0.85
C GLY A 240 19.31 12.60 0.33
N GLU A 241 18.54 11.77 1.05
CA GLU A 241 18.13 10.46 0.54
C GLU A 241 17.12 10.61 -0.59
N ASP A 242 17.34 9.84 -1.67
CA ASP A 242 16.39 9.75 -2.77
C ASP A 242 15.06 9.14 -2.26
N PRO A 243 13.91 9.83 -2.40
CA PRO A 243 12.61 9.28 -2.04
C PRO A 243 12.32 7.92 -2.67
N SER A 244 12.80 7.66 -3.89
CA SER A 244 12.62 6.38 -4.58
C SER A 244 13.30 5.21 -3.85
N ALA A 245 14.29 5.52 -3.00
CA ALA A 245 15.02 4.57 -2.19
C ALA A 245 14.34 4.21 -0.86
N ILE A 246 13.22 4.85 -0.52
CA ILE A 246 12.47 4.64 0.71
C ILE A 246 11.26 3.72 0.43
N LEU A 247 11.22 2.59 1.13
CA LEU A 247 10.13 1.62 1.13
C LEU A 247 9.32 1.77 2.41
N VAL A 248 8.02 1.99 2.29
CA VAL A 248 7.09 2.10 3.42
C VAL A 248 6.01 1.03 3.33
N LEU A 249 6.01 0.15 4.31
CA LEU A 249 5.12 -1.00 4.40
C LEU A 249 4.12 -0.83 5.53
N THR A 250 2.85 -1.08 5.27
CA THR A 250 1.77 -1.05 6.26
C THR A 250 0.94 -2.33 6.22
N PHE A 251 0.05 -2.52 7.19
CA PHE A 251 -0.83 -3.69 7.24
C PHE A 251 -2.07 -3.59 6.32
N SER A 252 -2.55 -2.38 6.00
CA SER A 252 -3.79 -2.19 5.23
C SER A 252 -3.68 -1.08 4.18
N ASN A 253 -4.43 -1.21 3.08
CA ASN A 253 -4.46 -0.19 2.01
C ASN A 253 -4.86 1.17 2.58
N LYS A 254 -5.86 1.23 3.47
CA LYS A 254 -6.25 2.46 4.15
C LYS A 254 -5.09 3.12 4.90
N ALA A 255 -4.30 2.35 5.65
CA ALA A 255 -3.14 2.90 6.36
C ALA A 255 -2.05 3.39 5.39
N ALA A 256 -1.84 2.69 4.28
CA ALA A 256 -0.93 3.13 3.23
C ALA A 256 -1.39 4.45 2.58
N SER A 257 -2.68 4.57 2.23
CA SER A 257 -3.26 5.78 1.64
C SER A 257 -3.19 6.96 2.62
N GLU A 258 -3.63 6.78 3.86
CA GLU A 258 -3.53 7.83 4.89
C GLU A 258 -2.10 8.30 5.12
N LEU A 259 -1.12 7.38 5.04
CA LEU A 259 0.29 7.72 5.22
C LEU A 259 0.85 8.47 4.01
N SER A 260 0.51 8.02 2.80
CA SER A 260 0.84 8.70 1.54
C SER A 260 0.30 10.13 1.52
N GLU A 261 -0.98 10.31 1.85
CA GLU A 261 -1.61 11.63 1.94
C GLU A 261 -0.90 12.55 2.94
N ARG A 262 -0.51 12.02 4.11
CA ARG A 262 0.21 12.81 5.12
C ARG A 262 1.58 13.26 4.66
N ILE A 263 2.33 12.39 3.98
CA ILE A 263 3.64 12.75 3.41
C ILE A 263 3.44 13.77 2.28
N ALA A 264 2.39 13.60 1.46
CA ALA A 264 2.09 14.49 0.35
C ALA A 264 1.72 15.91 0.80
N LEU A 265 1.23 16.13 2.03
CA LEU A 265 0.98 17.47 2.56
C LEU A 265 2.25 18.32 2.65
N SER A 266 3.39 17.72 3.01
CA SER A 266 4.67 18.41 3.13
C SER A 266 5.55 18.24 1.89
N ASN A 267 5.51 17.06 1.27
CA ASN A 267 6.38 16.66 0.14
C ASN A 267 5.61 15.82 -0.90
N PRO A 268 4.79 16.44 -1.76
CA PRO A 268 4.01 15.73 -2.79
C PRO A 268 4.86 14.88 -3.75
N LEU A 269 6.01 15.41 -4.18
CA LEU A 269 6.92 14.72 -5.09
C LEU A 269 7.55 13.49 -4.43
N ALA A 270 7.95 13.60 -3.16
CA ALA A 270 8.49 12.46 -2.44
C ALA A 270 7.44 11.37 -2.21
N ALA A 271 6.22 11.74 -1.83
CA ALA A 271 5.11 10.79 -1.69
C ALA A 271 4.82 10.04 -3.01
N ALA A 272 5.02 10.71 -4.15
CA ALA A 272 4.89 10.13 -5.48
C ALA A 272 5.98 9.10 -5.80
N ALA A 273 7.23 9.43 -5.50
CA ALA A 273 8.39 8.65 -5.88
C ALA A 273 8.64 7.44 -4.95
N MET A 274 8.21 7.53 -3.69
CA MET A 274 8.36 6.46 -2.70
C MET A 274 7.49 5.24 -3.01
N TRP A 275 7.97 4.05 -2.61
CA TRP A 275 7.12 2.87 -2.55
C TRP A 275 6.34 2.89 -1.23
N ILE A 276 5.03 3.13 -1.27
CA ILE A 276 4.14 3.11 -0.09
C ILE A 276 2.99 2.12 -0.35
N GLY A 277 2.79 1.15 0.55
CA GLY A 277 1.77 0.12 0.34
C GLY A 277 1.76 -0.97 1.39
N THR A 278 1.01 -2.03 1.13
CA THR A 278 0.95 -3.20 2.02
C THR A 278 2.00 -4.25 1.66
N PHE A 279 2.28 -5.17 2.59
CA PHE A 279 3.14 -6.33 2.32
C PHE A 279 2.67 -7.14 1.10
N HIS A 280 1.36 -7.32 0.93
CA HIS A 280 0.79 -8.08 -0.19
C HIS A 280 1.00 -7.36 -1.52
N ALA A 281 0.75 -6.04 -1.57
CA ALA A 281 1.00 -5.24 -2.77
C ALA A 281 2.49 -5.22 -3.15
N PHE A 282 3.38 -5.17 -2.15
CA PHE A 282 4.82 -5.24 -2.37
C PHE A 282 5.24 -6.60 -2.91
N GLY A 283 4.68 -7.65 -2.33
CA GLY A 283 4.90 -9.00 -2.77
C GLY A 283 4.45 -9.25 -4.21
N LEU A 284 3.29 -8.71 -4.60
CA LEU A 284 2.81 -8.72 -5.99
C LEU A 284 3.76 -7.96 -6.92
N ASP A 285 4.27 -6.78 -6.53
CA ASP A 285 5.27 -6.03 -7.33
C ASP A 285 6.53 -6.87 -7.58
N ILE A 286 7.03 -7.56 -6.54
CA ILE A 286 8.17 -8.47 -6.67
C ILE A 286 7.83 -9.63 -7.62
N ILE A 287 6.67 -10.28 -7.47
CA ILE A 287 6.25 -11.38 -8.34
C ILE A 287 6.20 -10.95 -9.79
N ARG A 288 5.55 -9.81 -10.09
CA ARG A 288 5.43 -9.27 -11.44
C ARG A 288 6.80 -8.89 -12.02
N ARG A 289 7.65 -8.24 -11.23
CA ARG A 289 9.00 -7.83 -11.66
C ARG A 289 9.90 -9.01 -12.00
N PHE A 290 9.79 -10.11 -11.26
CA PHE A 290 10.64 -11.30 -11.43
C PHE A 290 9.86 -12.51 -11.95
N HIS A 291 8.76 -12.25 -12.69
CA HIS A 291 7.83 -13.28 -13.14
C HIS A 291 8.53 -14.37 -13.98
N GLN A 292 9.55 -14.00 -14.77
CA GLN A 292 10.33 -14.93 -15.59
C GLN A 292 11.05 -15.98 -14.75
N ILE A 293 11.64 -15.58 -13.61
CA ILE A 293 12.32 -16.49 -12.68
C ILE A 293 11.28 -17.41 -12.02
N LEU A 294 10.12 -16.86 -11.65
CA LEU A 294 9.01 -17.59 -11.05
C LEU A 294 8.23 -18.45 -12.07
N LYS A 295 8.53 -18.35 -13.37
CA LYS A 295 7.82 -19.02 -14.48
C LYS A 295 6.32 -18.70 -14.50
N LEU A 296 5.96 -17.50 -14.06
CA LEU A 296 4.61 -16.95 -14.07
C LEU A 296 4.42 -16.01 -15.27
N PRO A 297 3.17 -15.79 -15.73
CA PRO A 297 2.88 -14.70 -16.66
C PRO A 297 3.24 -13.34 -16.01
N PRO A 298 3.48 -12.28 -16.80
CA PRO A 298 3.76 -10.94 -16.27
C PRO A 298 2.69 -10.44 -15.30
N GLU A 299 1.43 -10.78 -15.58
CA GLU A 299 0.27 -10.49 -14.74
C GLU A 299 -0.38 -11.81 -14.31
N PRO A 300 0.09 -12.43 -13.21
CA PRO A 300 -0.53 -13.65 -12.70
C PRO A 300 -1.90 -13.33 -12.09
N ARG A 301 -2.87 -14.20 -12.38
CA ARG A 301 -4.21 -14.07 -11.82
C ARG A 301 -4.20 -14.47 -10.35
N LEU A 302 -4.59 -13.53 -9.49
CA LEU A 302 -4.87 -13.77 -8.09
C LEU A 302 -6.26 -14.41 -7.96
N ILE A 303 -6.36 -15.49 -7.18
CA ILE A 303 -7.64 -16.12 -6.85
C ILE A 303 -8.00 -15.92 -5.39
N ASP A 304 -9.29 -15.87 -5.11
CA ASP A 304 -9.79 -15.86 -3.74
C ASP A 304 -10.01 -17.26 -3.16
N ARG A 305 -10.50 -17.32 -1.93
CA ARG A 305 -10.75 -18.58 -1.24
C ARG A 305 -11.88 -19.40 -1.90
N LEU A 306 -12.91 -18.76 -2.43
CA LEU A 306 -14.03 -19.45 -3.07
C LEU A 306 -13.56 -20.12 -4.35
N GLU A 307 -12.81 -19.40 -5.17
CA GLU A 307 -12.16 -19.96 -6.36
C GLU A 307 -11.18 -21.09 -6.00
N GLY A 308 -10.50 -20.98 -4.85
CA GLY A 308 -9.67 -22.06 -4.30
C GLY A 308 -10.47 -23.32 -3.94
N ILE A 309 -11.70 -23.18 -3.43
CA ILE A 309 -12.62 -24.29 -3.17
C ILE A 309 -13.04 -24.93 -4.48
N GLU A 310 -13.47 -24.14 -5.47
CA GLU A 310 -13.87 -24.62 -6.79
C GLU A 310 -12.73 -25.37 -7.50
N LEU A 311 -11.48 -24.90 -7.32
CA LEU A 311 -10.30 -25.54 -7.87
C LEU A 311 -10.09 -26.95 -7.29
N LEU A 312 -10.34 -27.13 -5.99
CA LEU A 312 -10.14 -28.37 -5.28
C LEU A 312 -11.33 -29.34 -5.36
N GLU A 313 -12.54 -28.84 -5.54
CA GLU A 313 -13.77 -29.64 -5.56
C GLU A 313 -13.66 -30.79 -6.59
N ALA A 314 -13.14 -30.50 -7.78
CA ALA A 314 -12.94 -31.49 -8.84
C ALA A 314 -11.85 -32.54 -8.53
N GLU A 315 -10.92 -32.24 -7.61
CA GLU A 315 -9.80 -33.12 -7.26
C GLU A 315 -10.08 -33.97 -6.00
N ILE A 316 -11.04 -33.59 -5.15
CA ILE A 316 -11.39 -34.34 -3.93
C ILE A 316 -11.60 -35.85 -4.19
N PRO A 317 -12.36 -36.28 -5.20
CA PRO A 317 -12.59 -37.72 -5.41
C PRO A 317 -11.33 -38.52 -5.71
N ARG A 318 -10.25 -37.84 -6.16
CA ARG A 318 -8.95 -38.45 -6.44
C ARG A 318 -8.06 -38.48 -5.21
N LEU A 319 -8.34 -37.64 -4.21
CA LEU A 319 -7.66 -37.65 -2.93
C LEU A 319 -8.19 -38.80 -2.07
N SER A 320 -7.29 -39.58 -1.48
CA SER A 320 -7.65 -40.72 -0.63
C SER A 320 -8.00 -40.27 0.80
N LEU A 321 -8.95 -39.35 0.93
CA LEU A 321 -9.39 -38.79 2.22
C LEU A 321 -10.24 -39.83 2.99
N GLN A 322 -9.99 -39.96 4.28
CA GLN A 322 -10.74 -40.82 5.20
C GLN A 322 -11.51 -39.97 6.22
N HIS A 323 -10.85 -39.00 6.85
CA HIS A 323 -11.38 -38.17 7.93
C HIS A 323 -12.20 -36.99 7.42
N TYR A 324 -11.82 -36.43 6.26
CA TYR A 324 -12.50 -35.29 5.65
C TYR A 324 -13.29 -35.67 4.39
N ARG A 325 -13.72 -36.93 4.30
CA ARG A 325 -14.56 -37.41 3.21
C ARG A 325 -16.04 -37.11 3.49
N ASN A 326 -16.43 -35.84 3.39
CA ASN A 326 -17.81 -35.44 3.51
C ASN A 326 -18.57 -35.70 2.19
N LEU A 327 -19.46 -36.69 2.21
CA LEU A 327 -20.24 -37.11 1.05
C LEU A 327 -21.46 -36.22 0.77
N TRP A 328 -21.82 -35.32 1.70
CA TRP A 328 -22.99 -34.45 1.56
C TRP A 328 -22.59 -33.07 1.03
N ASP A 329 -21.60 -32.44 1.66
CA ASP A 329 -21.07 -31.16 1.22
C ASP A 329 -19.55 -31.08 1.47
N PRO A 330 -18.71 -31.45 0.49
CA PRO A 330 -17.26 -31.39 0.63
C PRO A 330 -16.70 -29.97 0.74
N THR A 331 -17.47 -28.93 0.40
CA THR A 331 -16.96 -27.54 0.38
C THR A 331 -16.70 -26.98 1.78
N LEU A 332 -17.42 -27.48 2.80
CA LEU A 332 -17.24 -27.08 4.20
C LEU A 332 -15.83 -27.43 4.71
N ASP A 333 -15.41 -28.69 4.50
CA ASP A 333 -14.08 -29.14 4.92
C ASP A 333 -12.97 -28.45 4.11
N LEU A 334 -13.21 -28.17 2.83
CA LEU A 334 -12.26 -27.41 1.99
C LEU A 334 -12.01 -26.00 2.51
N ASN A 335 -13.02 -25.31 3.04
CA ASN A 335 -12.85 -23.97 3.58
C ASN A 335 -11.88 -23.97 4.78
N ASP A 336 -12.06 -24.94 5.68
CA ASP A 336 -11.19 -25.12 6.85
C ASP A 336 -9.78 -25.54 6.45
N MET A 337 -9.65 -26.45 5.47
CA MET A 337 -8.35 -26.86 4.92
C MET A 337 -7.61 -25.70 4.25
N LEU A 338 -8.28 -24.91 3.42
CA LEU A 338 -7.68 -23.72 2.79
C LEU A 338 -7.31 -22.66 3.83
N SER A 339 -8.07 -22.55 4.92
CA SER A 339 -7.69 -21.70 6.05
C SER A 339 -6.41 -22.19 6.74
N ALA A 340 -6.25 -23.51 6.91
CA ALA A 340 -5.02 -24.10 7.43
C ALA A 340 -3.83 -23.92 6.47
N ILE A 341 -4.05 -24.09 5.16
CA ILE A 341 -3.05 -23.84 4.11
C ILE A 341 -2.61 -22.38 4.11
N SER A 342 -3.55 -21.44 4.15
CA SER A 342 -3.26 -20.01 4.26
C SER A 342 -2.40 -19.73 5.49
N ARG A 343 -2.70 -20.41 6.63
CA ARG A 343 -1.87 -20.27 7.83
C ARG A 343 -0.49 -20.87 7.71
N ALA A 344 -0.33 -21.99 6.99
CA ALA A 344 0.99 -22.54 6.68
C ALA A 344 1.80 -21.55 5.84
N LYS A 345 1.18 -20.92 4.83
CA LYS A 345 1.81 -19.88 3.99
C LYS A 345 2.20 -18.63 4.80
N ASP A 346 1.40 -18.23 5.79
CA ASP A 346 1.71 -17.11 6.72
C ASP A 346 2.96 -17.37 7.60
N GLU A 347 3.32 -18.65 7.77
CA GLU A 347 4.53 -19.11 8.48
C GLU A 347 5.65 -19.53 7.52
N SER A 348 5.45 -19.36 6.20
CA SER A 348 6.37 -19.76 5.13
C SER A 348 6.66 -21.26 5.14
N ILE A 349 5.64 -22.06 5.46
CA ILE A 349 5.67 -23.53 5.41
C ILE A 349 5.10 -23.98 4.08
N GLU A 350 5.92 -24.66 3.29
CA GLU A 350 5.53 -25.25 2.00
C GLU A 350 4.84 -26.60 2.19
N ALA A 351 4.11 -27.08 1.18
CA ALA A 351 3.40 -28.36 1.24
C ALA A 351 4.30 -29.53 1.64
N THR A 352 5.53 -29.59 1.11
CA THR A 352 6.51 -30.63 1.44
C THR A 352 6.96 -30.59 2.91
N GLU A 353 7.13 -29.40 3.47
CA GLU A 353 7.48 -29.25 4.90
C GLU A 353 6.26 -29.50 5.79
N TYR A 354 5.07 -29.09 5.36
CA TYR A 354 3.82 -29.40 6.06
C TYR A 354 3.61 -30.91 6.20
N ILE A 355 3.90 -31.69 5.15
CA ILE A 355 3.89 -33.17 5.20
C ILE A 355 4.87 -33.68 6.28
N ARG A 356 6.12 -33.21 6.28
CA ARG A 356 7.13 -33.64 7.26
C ARG A 356 6.73 -33.32 8.71
N LEU A 357 6.13 -32.15 8.93
CA LEU A 357 5.61 -31.76 10.24
C LEU A 357 4.46 -32.68 10.67
N ALA A 358 3.52 -32.97 9.77
CA ALA A 358 2.42 -33.91 10.03
C ALA A 358 2.92 -35.34 10.32
N GLU A 359 3.90 -35.85 9.57
CA GLU A 359 4.55 -37.13 9.86
C GLU A 359 5.28 -37.12 11.22
N SER A 360 5.88 -35.99 11.58
CA SER A 360 6.50 -35.82 12.90
C SER A 360 5.47 -35.86 14.02
N MET A 361 4.26 -35.32 13.81
CA MET A 361 3.17 -35.46 14.77
C MET A 361 2.80 -36.92 14.97
N THR A 362 2.75 -37.73 13.91
CA THR A 362 2.49 -39.18 14.01
C THR A 362 3.56 -39.88 14.84
N ARG A 363 4.85 -39.59 14.58
CA ARG A 363 5.96 -40.16 15.36
C ARG A 363 5.91 -39.77 16.83
N ASN A 364 5.52 -38.52 17.12
CA ASN A 364 5.49 -37.97 18.47
C ASN A 364 4.21 -38.33 19.24
N ALA A 365 3.15 -38.80 18.57
CA ALA A 365 1.89 -39.17 19.19
C ALA A 365 2.01 -40.41 20.11
N GLY A 366 3.00 -41.28 19.85
CA GLY A 366 3.21 -42.49 20.63
C GLY A 366 1.95 -43.37 20.65
N GLY A 367 1.44 -43.67 21.85
CA GLY A 367 0.20 -44.43 22.05
C GLY A 367 -1.06 -43.59 22.30
N ASP A 368 -0.98 -42.26 22.24
CA ASP A 368 -2.15 -41.39 22.43
C ASP A 368 -3.01 -41.37 21.17
N SER A 369 -4.16 -42.05 21.25
CA SER A 369 -5.15 -42.14 20.17
C SER A 369 -5.65 -40.76 19.70
N ALA A 370 -5.81 -39.79 20.60
CA ALA A 370 -6.24 -38.44 20.22
C ALA A 370 -5.15 -37.67 19.48
N ALA A 371 -3.87 -37.87 19.84
CA ALA A 371 -2.75 -37.28 19.13
C ALA A 371 -2.56 -37.92 17.74
N LEU A 372 -2.71 -39.25 17.64
CA LEU A 372 -2.67 -39.98 16.36
C LEU A 372 -3.75 -39.49 15.40
N LEU A 373 -5.01 -39.38 15.87
CA LEU A 373 -6.11 -38.87 15.05
C LEU A 373 -5.86 -37.45 14.52
N ARG A 374 -5.27 -36.56 15.34
CA ARG A 374 -4.89 -35.21 14.88
C ARG A 374 -3.81 -35.27 13.80
N ALA A 375 -2.80 -36.13 13.97
CA ALA A 375 -1.73 -36.29 13.00
C ALA A 375 -2.24 -36.84 11.66
N GLU A 376 -3.13 -37.84 11.69
CA GLU A 376 -3.79 -38.38 10.49
C GLU A 376 -4.60 -37.32 9.75
N LYS A 377 -5.39 -36.51 10.47
CA LYS A 377 -6.10 -35.36 9.89
C LYS A 377 -5.13 -34.36 9.25
N CYS A 378 -4.03 -34.03 9.92
CA CYS A 378 -3.01 -33.14 9.36
C CYS A 378 -2.37 -33.70 8.08
N LEU A 379 -2.14 -35.01 7.98
CA LEU A 379 -1.64 -35.66 6.75
C LEU A 379 -2.63 -35.55 5.59
N GLU A 380 -3.94 -35.62 5.86
CA GLU A 380 -4.97 -35.36 4.84
C GLU A 380 -4.93 -33.91 4.35
N VAL A 381 -4.83 -32.93 5.26
CA VAL A 381 -4.65 -31.51 4.88
C VAL A 381 -3.37 -31.31 4.07
N ALA A 382 -2.29 -32.01 4.42
CA ALA A 382 -1.02 -31.95 3.70
C ALA A 382 -1.16 -32.45 2.24
N SER A 383 -1.92 -33.53 2.04
CA SER A 383 -2.20 -34.10 0.72
C SER A 383 -3.04 -33.13 -0.12
N VAL A 384 -4.03 -32.48 0.51
CA VAL A 384 -4.85 -31.43 -0.12
C VAL A 384 -3.98 -30.22 -0.48
N TYR A 385 -3.06 -29.81 0.40
CA TYR A 385 -2.15 -28.70 0.14
C TYR A 385 -1.24 -28.98 -1.06
N GLU A 386 -0.66 -30.16 -1.16
CA GLU A 386 0.15 -30.55 -2.31
C GLU A 386 -0.66 -30.53 -3.62
N ALA A 387 -1.89 -31.05 -3.59
CA ALA A 387 -2.78 -31.01 -4.74
C ALA A 387 -3.15 -29.58 -5.13
N TYR A 388 -3.46 -28.73 -4.15
CA TYR A 388 -3.77 -27.31 -4.35
C TYR A 388 -2.61 -26.57 -5.04
N GLU A 389 -1.40 -26.68 -4.50
CA GLU A 389 -0.20 -26.05 -5.07
C GLU A 389 0.11 -26.54 -6.48
N ARG A 390 -0.12 -27.82 -6.76
CA ARG A 390 0.05 -28.40 -8.10
C ARG A 390 -0.93 -27.77 -9.08
N LEU A 391 -2.22 -27.71 -8.74
CA LEU A 391 -3.26 -27.13 -9.60
C LEU A 391 -3.02 -25.64 -9.86
N MET A 392 -2.65 -24.90 -8.81
CA MET A 392 -2.28 -23.48 -8.90
C MET A 392 -1.13 -23.27 -9.89
N ARG A 393 -0.08 -24.07 -9.79
CA ARG A 393 1.09 -24.01 -10.69
C ARG A 393 0.76 -24.38 -12.13
N GLU A 394 -0.01 -25.45 -12.35
CA GLU A 394 -0.45 -25.88 -13.69
C GLU A 394 -1.25 -24.78 -14.41
N ARG A 395 -2.09 -24.06 -13.66
CA ARG A 395 -2.93 -22.98 -14.18
C ARG A 395 -2.26 -21.59 -14.11
N LYS A 396 -1.04 -21.50 -13.59
CA LYS A 396 -0.27 -20.26 -13.37
C LYS A 396 -1.04 -19.21 -12.54
N LEU A 397 -1.74 -19.69 -11.51
CA LEU A 397 -2.50 -18.89 -10.55
C LEU A 397 -1.65 -18.61 -9.31
N ILE A 398 -2.02 -17.57 -8.56
CA ILE A 398 -1.48 -17.26 -7.24
C ILE A 398 -2.62 -16.95 -6.26
N ASP A 399 -2.42 -17.20 -4.96
CA ASP A 399 -3.35 -16.79 -3.91
C ASP A 399 -2.76 -15.69 -2.99
N PHE A 400 -3.52 -15.26 -1.98
CA PHE A 400 -3.06 -14.23 -1.04
C PHE A 400 -1.81 -14.63 -0.24
N GLY A 401 -1.66 -15.91 0.11
CA GLY A 401 -0.47 -16.38 0.84
C GLY A 401 0.76 -16.43 -0.06
N ASP A 402 0.58 -16.66 -1.35
CA ASP A 402 1.65 -16.63 -2.36
C ASP A 402 2.24 -15.24 -2.55
N LEU A 403 1.42 -14.19 -2.38
CA LEU A 403 1.90 -12.81 -2.42
C LEU A 403 3.06 -12.56 -1.46
N ILE A 404 3.16 -13.28 -0.34
CA ILE A 404 4.30 -13.15 0.58
C ILE A 404 5.28 -14.31 0.43
N SER A 405 4.78 -15.54 0.40
CA SER A 405 5.65 -16.73 0.43
C SER A 405 6.49 -16.90 -0.84
N TYR A 406 6.01 -16.49 -2.02
CA TYR A 406 6.80 -16.53 -3.25
C TYR A 406 7.96 -15.53 -3.21
N PRO A 407 7.73 -14.24 -2.91
CA PRO A 407 8.82 -13.28 -2.68
C PRO A 407 9.84 -13.72 -1.63
N VAL A 408 9.40 -14.27 -0.50
CA VAL A 408 10.33 -14.78 0.54
C VAL A 408 11.28 -15.80 -0.08
N ARG A 409 10.74 -16.85 -0.71
CA ARG A 409 11.57 -17.90 -1.34
C ARG A 409 12.47 -17.33 -2.41
N LEU A 410 11.94 -16.46 -3.26
CA LEU A 410 12.70 -15.84 -4.35
C LEU A 410 13.90 -15.06 -3.81
N VAL A 411 13.70 -14.18 -2.83
CA VAL A 411 14.76 -13.31 -2.28
C VAL A 411 15.77 -14.10 -1.42
N GLU A 412 15.33 -15.15 -0.73
CA GLU A 412 16.22 -16.02 0.03
C GLU A 412 17.13 -16.86 -0.90
N THR A 413 16.59 -17.37 -2.01
CA THR A 413 17.30 -18.28 -2.92
C THR A 413 18.12 -17.59 -4.02
N HIS A 414 17.71 -16.40 -4.47
CA HIS A 414 18.34 -15.69 -5.60
C HIS A 414 19.08 -14.44 -5.12
N ALA A 415 20.42 -14.52 -5.07
CA ALA A 415 21.26 -13.46 -4.53
C ALA A 415 21.20 -12.16 -5.36
N GLU A 416 21.00 -12.28 -6.67
CA GLU A 416 20.85 -11.17 -7.62
C GLU A 416 19.55 -10.39 -7.39
N VAL A 417 18.43 -11.09 -7.13
CA VAL A 417 17.15 -10.47 -6.79
C VAL A 417 17.26 -9.71 -5.48
N ARG A 418 17.85 -10.37 -4.47
CA ARG A 418 18.12 -9.75 -3.17
C ARG A 418 19.00 -8.52 -3.29
N GLY A 419 20.05 -8.58 -4.09
CA GLY A 419 20.94 -7.44 -4.35
C GLY A 419 20.23 -6.28 -5.05
N ALA A 420 19.36 -6.57 -6.02
CA ALA A 420 18.57 -5.56 -6.72
C ALA A 420 17.59 -4.86 -5.77
N LEU A 421 16.84 -5.62 -4.96
CA LEU A 421 15.90 -5.06 -3.98
C LEU A 421 16.62 -4.25 -2.89
N ARG A 422 17.78 -4.71 -2.40
CA ARG A 422 18.61 -3.97 -1.44
C ARG A 422 19.11 -2.64 -1.97
N ARG A 423 19.57 -2.60 -3.23
CA ARG A 423 20.03 -1.37 -3.86
C ARG A 423 18.89 -0.39 -4.08
N ARG A 424 17.72 -0.90 -4.45
CA ARG A 424 16.52 -0.09 -4.67
C ARG A 424 15.94 0.44 -3.35
N HIS A 425 15.79 -0.39 -2.33
CA HIS A 425 15.15 -0.01 -1.07
C HIS A 425 16.19 0.12 0.03
N LYS A 426 16.89 1.25 0.05
CA LYS A 426 17.93 1.54 1.04
C LYS A 426 17.35 1.73 2.43
N HIS A 427 16.17 2.34 2.53
CA HIS A 427 15.46 2.59 3.79
C HIS A 427 14.14 1.83 3.79
N VAL A 428 13.91 1.01 4.82
CA VAL A 428 12.66 0.23 4.95
C VAL A 428 11.96 0.62 6.24
N LEU A 429 10.78 1.22 6.09
CA LEU A 429 9.92 1.69 7.17
C LEU A 429 8.69 0.79 7.26
N VAL A 430 8.36 0.30 8.45
CA VAL A 430 7.19 -0.57 8.66
C VAL A 430 6.29 0.01 9.73
N ASP A 431 5.04 0.32 9.37
CA ASP A 431 3.98 0.70 10.31
C ASP A 431 3.19 -0.53 10.77
N GLU A 432 2.59 -0.43 11.95
CA GLU A 432 1.80 -1.49 12.60
C GLU A 432 2.52 -2.86 12.63
N TYR A 433 3.80 -2.87 13.02
CA TYR A 433 4.66 -4.06 12.99
C TYR A 433 4.10 -5.24 13.82
N GLN A 434 3.27 -4.97 14.83
CA GLN A 434 2.62 -6.03 15.61
C GLN A 434 1.62 -6.88 14.79
N ASP A 435 1.10 -6.34 13.69
CA ASP A 435 0.09 -7.01 12.85
C ASP A 435 0.70 -7.78 11.67
N VAL A 436 2.03 -7.82 11.59
CA VAL A 436 2.78 -8.51 10.54
C VAL A 436 2.87 -10.02 10.85
N ASN A 437 2.73 -10.87 9.82
CA ASN A 437 2.90 -12.33 9.93
C ASN A 437 4.38 -12.75 9.84
N ARG A 438 4.71 -14.01 10.20
CA ARG A 438 6.11 -14.46 10.23
C ARG A 438 6.76 -14.45 8.84
N SER A 439 6.02 -14.83 7.79
CA SER A 439 6.50 -14.77 6.40
C SER A 439 6.94 -13.36 6.00
N SER A 440 6.20 -12.34 6.38
CA SER A 440 6.53 -10.95 6.09
C SER A 440 7.78 -10.50 6.84
N VAL A 441 7.99 -10.96 8.08
CA VAL A 441 9.25 -10.73 8.81
C VAL A 441 10.44 -11.41 8.10
N ARG A 442 10.25 -12.64 7.58
CA ARG A 442 11.28 -13.31 6.76
C ARG A 442 11.59 -12.52 5.49
N LEU A 443 10.57 -11.99 4.81
CA LEU A 443 10.74 -11.15 3.63
C LEU A 443 11.57 -9.90 3.96
N LEU A 444 11.21 -9.20 5.04
CA LEU A 444 11.97 -8.04 5.52
C LEU A 444 13.42 -8.42 5.78
N LYS A 445 13.67 -9.49 6.53
CA LYS A 445 15.03 -9.95 6.85
C LYS A 445 15.83 -10.30 5.60
N ALA A 446 15.21 -10.97 4.64
CA ALA A 446 15.85 -11.30 3.37
C ALA A 446 16.27 -10.02 2.60
N ILE A 447 15.41 -9.00 2.60
CA ILE A 447 15.67 -7.71 1.95
C ILE A 447 16.67 -6.89 2.74
N VAL A 448 16.44 -6.56 4.01
CA VAL A 448 17.28 -5.62 4.77
C VAL A 448 18.57 -6.25 5.34
N GLY A 449 18.70 -7.57 5.33
CA GLY A 449 19.88 -8.26 5.86
C GLY A 449 20.06 -8.02 7.36
N GLY A 450 21.18 -7.37 7.74
CA GLY A 450 21.48 -7.01 9.12
C GLY A 450 20.57 -5.92 9.69
N GLY A 451 19.81 -5.21 8.84
CA GLY A 451 18.79 -4.24 9.23
C GLY A 451 19.29 -2.82 9.52
N GLU A 452 20.47 -2.44 9.03
CA GLU A 452 21.09 -1.12 9.23
C GLU A 452 20.14 0.08 8.96
N ASN A 453 19.19 -0.07 8.04
CA ASN A 453 18.18 0.97 7.72
C ASN A 453 16.73 0.48 7.88
N LEU A 454 16.52 -0.57 8.69
CA LEU A 454 15.19 -1.03 9.05
C LEU A 454 14.66 -0.19 10.22
N TRP A 455 13.49 0.40 10.04
CA TRP A 455 12.80 1.11 11.11
C TRP A 455 11.36 0.63 11.18
N VAL A 456 10.97 0.10 12.34
CA VAL A 456 9.63 -0.44 12.55
C VAL A 456 8.96 0.30 13.70
N VAL A 457 7.65 0.51 13.60
CA VAL A 457 6.84 1.08 14.66
C VAL A 457 5.63 0.19 14.92
N GLY A 458 5.28 0.05 16.20
CA GLY A 458 4.13 -0.75 16.58
C GLY A 458 3.87 -0.77 18.08
N ASP A 459 2.78 -1.44 18.46
CA ASP A 459 2.41 -1.71 19.84
C ASP A 459 1.87 -3.13 19.96
N ALA A 460 2.58 -4.00 20.65
CA ALA A 460 2.16 -5.39 20.87
C ALA A 460 0.75 -5.48 21.47
N ARG A 461 0.32 -4.49 22.27
CA ARG A 461 -1.01 -4.44 22.90
C ARG A 461 -2.14 -4.12 21.92
N GLN A 462 -1.82 -3.63 20.72
CA GLN A 462 -2.77 -3.33 19.64
C GLN A 462 -2.87 -4.45 18.61
N SER A 463 -2.18 -5.58 18.80
CA SER A 463 -2.24 -6.73 17.89
C SER A 463 -3.60 -7.41 17.94
N ILE A 464 -4.50 -7.07 17.01
CA ILE A 464 -5.86 -7.62 16.93
C ILE A 464 -6.07 -8.56 15.73
N TYR A 465 -5.10 -8.65 14.81
CA TYR A 465 -5.23 -9.45 13.58
C TYR A 465 -4.67 -10.87 13.67
N ARG A 466 -4.59 -11.47 14.88
CA ARG A 466 -4.06 -12.83 15.07
C ARG A 466 -4.79 -13.88 14.23
N PHE A 467 -6.09 -13.72 14.02
CA PHE A 467 -6.89 -14.60 13.17
C PHE A 467 -6.50 -14.56 11.68
N ARG A 468 -5.75 -13.53 11.24
CA ARG A 468 -5.34 -13.33 9.84
C ARG A 468 -3.86 -13.61 9.55
N GLY A 469 -3.05 -13.96 10.54
CA GLY A 469 -1.60 -14.00 10.28
C GLY A 469 -0.76 -13.44 11.42
N ALA A 470 -1.20 -12.32 11.97
CA ALA A 470 -0.40 -11.47 12.83
C ALA A 470 0.16 -12.19 14.05
N SER A 471 1.39 -11.84 14.41
CA SER A 471 1.99 -12.27 15.66
C SER A 471 2.66 -11.12 16.41
N ALA A 472 2.06 -10.73 17.54
CA ALA A 472 2.65 -9.77 18.47
C ALA A 472 4.05 -10.22 18.98
N SER A 473 4.37 -11.52 18.92
CA SER A 473 5.71 -12.03 19.27
C SER A 473 6.81 -11.44 18.40
N ASN A 474 6.49 -10.99 17.17
CA ASN A 474 7.47 -10.35 16.28
C ASN A 474 8.05 -9.07 16.91
N MET A 475 7.25 -8.35 17.71
CA MET A 475 7.74 -7.20 18.47
C MET A 475 8.77 -7.63 19.53
N ALA A 476 8.56 -8.76 20.20
CA ALA A 476 9.46 -9.25 21.25
C ALA A 476 10.73 -9.88 20.68
N HIS A 477 10.62 -10.59 19.55
CA HIS A 477 11.74 -11.26 18.89
C HIS A 477 12.54 -10.31 17.98
N PHE A 478 12.22 -9.02 17.91
CA PHE A 478 12.88 -8.08 16.99
C PHE A 478 14.41 -8.05 17.18
N SER A 479 14.90 -8.04 18.42
CA SER A 479 16.35 -8.08 18.71
C SER A 479 17.01 -9.43 18.37
N GLU A 480 16.25 -10.52 18.34
CA GLU A 480 16.75 -11.84 17.89
C GLU A 480 16.82 -11.89 16.36
N ASP A 481 15.80 -11.34 15.70
CA ASP A 481 15.75 -11.28 14.24
C ASP A 481 16.78 -10.32 13.67
N PHE A 482 17.03 -9.20 14.36
CA PHE A 482 17.96 -8.12 13.98
C PHE A 482 18.93 -7.80 15.14
N PRO A 483 20.06 -8.53 15.24
CA PRO A 483 21.08 -8.28 16.25
C PRO A 483 21.62 -6.84 16.19
N GLY A 484 21.76 -6.18 17.34
CA GLY A 484 22.15 -4.77 17.41
C GLY A 484 20.98 -3.78 17.27
N ALA A 485 19.74 -4.28 17.26
CA ALA A 485 18.56 -3.42 17.25
C ALA A 485 18.50 -2.47 18.45
N VAL A 486 18.16 -1.22 18.17
CA VAL A 486 17.85 -0.19 19.17
C VAL A 486 16.34 -0.15 19.36
N ILE A 487 15.89 -0.24 20.61
CA ILE A 487 14.47 -0.22 20.98
C ILE A 487 14.20 1.03 21.80
N GLU A 488 13.30 1.88 21.31
CA GLU A 488 12.87 3.11 21.99
C GLU A 488 11.36 3.10 22.22
N LYS A 489 10.90 3.95 23.13
CA LYS A 489 9.47 4.04 23.50
C LYS A 489 8.94 5.48 23.51
N LEU A 490 7.68 5.64 23.10
CA LEU A 490 6.96 6.90 23.26
C LEU A 490 6.11 6.87 24.54
N GLY A 491 6.28 7.89 25.39
CA GLY A 491 5.62 7.99 26.70
C GLY A 491 4.49 9.03 26.77
N VAL A 492 4.29 9.87 25.75
CA VAL A 492 3.31 10.95 25.79
C VAL A 492 2.11 10.61 24.91
N ASN A 493 0.91 10.60 25.48
CA ASN A 493 -0.35 10.41 24.75
C ASN A 493 -0.94 11.78 24.40
N TYR A 494 -1.23 11.98 23.12
CA TYR A 494 -1.77 13.24 22.57
C TYR A 494 -3.26 13.16 22.24
N ARG A 495 -3.86 11.96 22.30
CA ARG A 495 -5.25 11.72 21.88
C ARG A 495 -6.24 11.91 23.04
N SER A 496 -5.96 11.24 24.15
CA SER A 496 -6.88 11.04 25.26
C SER A 496 -6.52 11.90 26.48
N LYS A 497 -7.48 12.04 27.40
CA LYS A 497 -7.29 12.68 28.72
C LYS A 497 -6.69 11.69 29.72
N GLN A 498 -6.09 12.21 30.79
CA GLN A 498 -5.32 11.40 31.75
C GLN A 498 -6.15 10.24 32.33
N GLU A 499 -7.42 10.45 32.65
CA GLU A 499 -8.29 9.44 33.25
C GLU A 499 -8.53 8.22 32.32
N ILE A 500 -8.66 8.47 31.02
CA ILE A 500 -8.77 7.42 30.00
C ILE A 500 -7.42 6.70 29.84
N VAL A 501 -6.32 7.45 29.84
CA VAL A 501 -4.96 6.88 29.76
C VAL A 501 -4.67 5.98 30.97
N ASP A 502 -5.03 6.41 32.18
CA ASP A 502 -4.83 5.65 33.42
C ASP A 502 -5.66 4.37 33.45
N THR A 503 -6.91 4.44 32.99
CA THR A 503 -7.79 3.28 32.88
C THR A 503 -7.21 2.26 31.91
N PHE A 504 -6.76 2.71 30.73
CA PHE A 504 -6.08 1.84 29.76
C PHE A 504 -4.77 1.28 30.30
N ALA A 505 -3.94 2.10 30.94
CA ALA A 505 -2.66 1.67 31.51
C ALA A 505 -2.87 0.57 32.56
N THR A 506 -3.88 0.73 33.43
CA THR A 506 -4.26 -0.27 34.43
C THR A 506 -4.78 -1.56 33.78
N PHE A 507 -5.67 -1.46 32.79
CA PHE A 507 -6.14 -2.64 32.06
C PHE A 507 -5.01 -3.38 31.35
N SER A 508 -4.06 -2.63 30.78
CA SER A 508 -2.97 -3.18 29.97
C SER A 508 -2.07 -4.14 30.75
N THR A 509 -1.92 -3.99 32.07
CA THR A 509 -1.08 -4.88 32.88
C THR A 509 -1.64 -6.30 32.96
N ALA A 510 -2.94 -6.48 32.76
CA ALA A 510 -3.59 -7.80 32.75
C ALA A 510 -3.61 -8.45 31.36
N MET A 511 -3.20 -7.76 30.30
CA MET A 511 -3.23 -8.28 28.93
C MET A 511 -2.13 -9.31 28.69
N LYS A 512 -2.47 -10.45 28.09
CA LYS A 512 -1.46 -11.44 27.62
C LYS A 512 -0.47 -10.83 26.64
N ALA A 513 -0.93 -9.91 25.79
CA ALA A 513 -0.10 -9.19 24.81
C ALA A 513 0.95 -8.26 25.45
N SER A 514 0.86 -7.98 26.76
CA SER A 514 1.89 -7.24 27.50
C SER A 514 3.10 -8.12 27.86
N GLN A 515 3.04 -9.44 27.67
CA GLN A 515 4.18 -10.33 27.87
C GLN A 515 5.24 -10.04 26.79
N GLY A 516 6.44 -9.64 27.21
CA GLY A 516 7.54 -9.27 26.31
C GLY A 516 7.50 -7.81 25.79
N ALA A 517 6.46 -7.03 26.11
CA ALA A 517 6.41 -5.61 25.80
C ALA A 517 7.02 -4.77 26.93
N LEU A 518 7.62 -3.61 26.61
CA LEU A 518 8.12 -2.70 27.65
C LEU A 518 6.96 -2.20 28.54
N PRO A 519 7.20 -1.90 29.83
CA PRO A 519 6.20 -1.31 30.70
C PRO A 519 5.60 -0.04 30.10
N LEU A 520 4.26 -0.02 30.04
CA LEU A 520 3.52 1.09 29.47
C LEU A 520 3.43 2.21 30.52
N SER A 521 4.21 3.28 30.32
CA SER A 521 4.15 4.50 31.13
C SER A 521 3.71 5.65 30.23
N LEU A 522 2.41 5.94 30.22
CA LEU A 522 1.82 6.99 29.39
C LEU A 522 1.39 8.19 30.23
N THR A 523 1.70 9.39 29.75
CA THR A 523 1.23 10.65 30.32
C THR A 523 0.44 11.42 29.27
N ALA A 524 -0.76 11.90 29.61
CA ALA A 524 -1.61 12.64 28.70
C ALA A 524 -1.14 14.09 28.56
N SER A 525 -0.75 14.49 27.34
CA SER A 525 -0.43 15.89 27.02
C SER A 525 -1.62 16.82 27.24
N ARG A 526 -2.85 16.30 27.11
CA ARG A 526 -4.10 17.07 27.30
C ARG A 526 -4.48 17.26 28.78
N GLY A 527 -3.71 16.72 29.73
CA GLY A 527 -4.01 16.74 31.15
C GLY A 527 -5.27 15.94 31.54
N GLY A 528 -5.70 16.10 32.79
CA GLY A 528 -6.95 15.53 33.31
C GLY A 528 -8.19 16.30 32.81
N ALA A 529 -9.31 15.60 32.70
CA ALA A 529 -10.62 16.19 32.47
C ALA A 529 -11.39 16.45 33.78
N GLY A 530 -10.95 15.87 34.91
CA GLY A 530 -11.66 15.90 36.19
C GLY A 530 -12.88 14.97 36.23
N ALA A 531 -13.02 14.08 35.25
CA ALA A 531 -14.11 13.12 35.14
C ALA A 531 -13.57 11.75 34.71
N HIS A 532 -14.01 10.70 35.39
CA HIS A 532 -13.62 9.32 35.08
C HIS A 532 -14.55 8.69 34.05
N PRO A 533 -14.10 7.64 33.32
CA PRO A 533 -14.98 6.83 32.48
C PRO A 533 -16.17 6.28 33.27
N GLU A 534 -17.38 6.40 32.72
CA GLU A 534 -18.62 5.93 33.33
C GLU A 534 -19.01 4.54 32.78
N LEU A 535 -19.51 3.67 33.66
CA LEU A 535 -20.08 2.37 33.29
C LEU A 535 -21.57 2.36 33.62
N SER A 536 -22.40 2.29 32.57
CA SER A 536 -23.86 2.21 32.71
C SER A 536 -24.34 0.81 32.39
N ILE A 537 -25.12 0.21 33.30
CA ILE A 537 -25.67 -1.14 33.15
C ILE A 537 -27.19 -1.03 32.97
N VAL A 538 -27.72 -1.70 31.94
CA VAL A 538 -29.15 -1.71 31.58
C VAL A 538 -29.70 -3.15 31.55
N GLY A 539 -31.02 -3.31 31.61
CA GLY A 539 -31.69 -4.61 31.67
C GLY A 539 -31.91 -5.28 30.32
N SER A 540 -31.81 -4.55 29.20
CA SER A 540 -31.96 -5.10 27.85
C SER A 540 -31.22 -4.29 26.79
N THR A 541 -31.01 -4.88 25.60
CA THR A 541 -30.42 -4.17 24.43
C THR A 541 -31.28 -2.99 23.97
N ALA A 542 -32.61 -3.05 24.11
CA ALA A 542 -33.49 -1.93 23.77
C ALA A 542 -33.32 -0.74 24.74
N GLU A 543 -33.10 -1.03 26.02
CA GLU A 543 -32.77 -0.02 27.03
C GLU A 543 -31.37 0.56 26.80
N GLU A 544 -30.40 -0.24 26.33
CA GLU A 544 -29.05 0.24 25.99
C GLU A 544 -29.10 1.33 24.90
N ILE A 545 -29.83 1.07 23.82
CA ILE A 545 -30.02 2.02 22.72
C ILE A 545 -30.66 3.31 23.24
N SER A 546 -31.70 3.18 24.07
CA SER A 546 -32.40 4.33 24.65
C SER A 546 -31.52 5.15 25.58
N ALA A 547 -30.71 4.48 26.43
CA ALA A 547 -29.78 5.12 27.35
C ALA A 547 -28.63 5.84 26.61
N LEU A 548 -28.10 5.23 25.55
CA LEU A 548 -27.10 5.84 24.68
C LEU A 548 -27.64 7.09 23.98
N ALA A 549 -28.84 6.99 23.39
CA ALA A 549 -29.50 8.13 22.73
C ALA A 549 -29.75 9.29 23.71
N GLY A 550 -30.27 9.00 24.90
CA GLY A 550 -30.48 10.00 25.96
C GLY A 550 -29.17 10.65 26.43
N SER A 551 -28.09 9.88 26.52
CA SER A 551 -26.76 10.39 26.90
C SER A 551 -26.19 11.34 25.84
N ILE A 552 -26.33 11.00 24.55
CA ILE A 552 -25.90 11.86 23.44
C ILE A 552 -26.67 13.19 23.45
N GLU A 553 -27.99 13.14 23.62
CA GLU A 553 -28.81 14.36 23.68
C GLU A 553 -28.46 15.23 24.89
N THR A 554 -28.22 14.62 26.05
CA THR A 554 -27.76 15.35 27.24
C THR A 554 -26.44 16.07 26.97
N LEU A 555 -25.48 15.40 26.32
CA LEU A 555 -24.19 16.00 25.97
C LEU A 555 -24.32 17.12 24.93
N ARG A 556 -25.25 17.01 23.96
CA ARG A 556 -25.56 18.08 23.00
C ARG A 556 -26.06 19.33 23.69
N VAL A 557 -27.04 19.20 24.58
CA VAL A 557 -27.59 20.33 25.35
C VAL A 557 -26.52 21.01 26.19
N VAL A 558 -25.60 20.24 26.80
CA VAL A 558 -24.47 20.80 27.56
C VAL A 558 -23.46 21.52 26.65
N ALA A 559 -23.20 20.99 25.45
CA ALA A 559 -22.31 21.63 24.48
C ALA A 559 -22.89 22.95 23.96
N ASP A 560 -24.17 22.99 23.60
CA ASP A 560 -24.85 24.21 23.12
C ASP A 560 -24.88 25.32 24.18
N ARG A 561 -25.07 24.95 25.46
CA ARG A 561 -24.98 25.90 26.58
C ARG A 561 -23.58 26.48 26.78
N LYS A 562 -22.52 25.74 26.45
CA LYS A 562 -21.13 26.23 26.51
C LYS A 562 -20.74 27.09 25.31
N LEU A 563 -21.43 26.96 24.18
CA LEU A 563 -21.22 27.79 22.99
C LEU A 563 -21.99 29.12 23.05
N THR A 564 -23.04 29.18 23.85
CA THR A 564 -23.87 30.38 24.06
C THR A 564 -23.46 31.22 25.27
N GLN A 565 -22.51 30.74 26.08
CA GLN A 565 -21.80 31.48 27.12
C GLN A 565 -20.40 31.86 26.62
#